data_AF-X1PL83-F1
#
_entry.id   AF-X1PL83-F1
#
_cell.length_a   1.000
_cell.length_b   1.000
_cell.length_c   1.000
_cell.angle_alpha   90.00
_cell.angle_beta   90.00
_cell.angle_gamma   90.00
#
_symmetry.space_group_name_H-M   'P 1'
#
loop_
_entity.id
_entity.type
_entity.pdbx_description
1 polymer ?
#
loop_
_entity_poly.entity_id
_entity_poly.type
_entity_poly.pdbx_seq_one_letter_code
_entity_poly.pdbx_strand_id
1 'polypeptide(L)'
;MKIRILGCGTSTGVPVIGCKCSACSSTHPGNKRTRSSIALELPEKTILIDTSTDLRIQALASKLTRVNAVLYTHYHADHVHGIDDLRS
;
A
#
# COMPACT_ATOMS: atom_id res chain seq x y z
N MET A 1 15.65 12.64 1.31
CA MET A 1 14.65 11.78 0.64
C MET A 1 14.45 10.54 1.50
N LYS A 2 13.20 10.17 1.80
CA LYS A 2 12.85 8.97 2.57
C LYS A 2 11.84 8.14 1.78
N ILE A 3 12.03 6.83 1.76
CA ILE A 3 11.10 5.89 1.14
C ILE A 3 10.34 5.19 2.26
N ARG A 4 9.01 5.25 2.19
CA ARG A 4 8.12 4.53 3.11
C ARG A 4 7.43 3.41 2.36
N ILE A 5 7.64 2.18 2.81
CA ILE A 5 6.89 1.02 2.33
C ILE A 5 5.50 1.04 2.98
N LEU A 6 4.47 1.23 2.16
CA LEU A 6 3.08 1.20 2.62
C LEU A 6 2.52 -0.24 2.57
N GLY A 7 2.92 -1.01 1.57
CA GLY A 7 2.66 -2.42 1.45
C GLY A 7 3.75 -3.13 0.64
N CYS A 8 3.90 -4.43 0.90
CA CYS A 8 4.90 -5.30 0.25
C CYS A 8 4.33 -6.69 -0.07
N GLY A 9 3.01 -6.79 -0.14
CA GLY A 9 2.28 -7.99 -0.53
C GLY A 9 2.13 -8.10 -2.05
N THR A 10 1.81 -9.31 -2.49
CA THR A 10 1.32 -9.58 -3.85
C THR A 10 -0.07 -8.96 -4.08
N SER A 11 -0.65 -9.13 -5.26
CA SER A 11 -1.96 -8.61 -5.66
C SER A 11 -3.13 -9.03 -4.76
N THR A 12 -2.97 -10.13 -4.01
CA THR A 12 -3.95 -10.63 -3.04
C THR A 12 -3.67 -10.19 -1.60
N GLY A 13 -2.52 -9.59 -1.33
CA GLY A 13 -1.99 -9.40 0.02
C GLY A 13 -1.62 -10.73 0.70
N VAL A 14 -1.26 -10.64 1.99
CA VAL A 14 -1.08 -11.78 2.90
C VAL A 14 -1.73 -11.43 4.24
N PRO A 15 -2.68 -12.24 4.76
CA PRO A 15 -3.08 -13.56 4.27
C PRO A 15 -3.94 -13.52 2.99
N VAL A 16 -3.85 -14.61 2.21
CA VAL A 16 -4.75 -14.83 1.06
C VAL A 16 -6.07 -15.43 1.56
N ILE A 17 -7.20 -14.95 1.03
CA ILE A 17 -8.53 -15.43 1.40
C ILE A 17 -8.60 -16.96 1.25
N GLY A 18 -8.94 -17.66 2.33
CA GLY A 18 -9.07 -19.12 2.35
C GLY A 18 -7.75 -19.92 2.44
N CYS A 19 -6.58 -19.27 2.36
CA CYS A 19 -5.30 -19.96 2.42
C CYS A 19 -4.88 -20.27 3.88
N LYS A 20 -4.38 -21.49 4.11
CA LYS A 20 -3.92 -21.97 5.43
C LYS A 20 -2.42 -22.26 5.51
N CYS A 21 -1.65 -21.82 4.51
CA CYS A 21 -0.20 -22.07 4.50
C CYS A 21 0.51 -21.39 5.69
N SER A 22 1.75 -21.78 5.95
CA SER A 22 2.53 -21.27 7.09
C SER A 22 2.65 -19.75 7.12
N ALA A 23 2.76 -19.09 5.95
CA ALA A 23 2.82 -17.63 5.87
C ALA A 23 1.47 -16.96 6.21
N CYS A 24 0.35 -17.50 5.69
CA CYS A 24 -0.99 -16.94 5.93
C CYS A 24 -1.50 -17.20 7.35
N SER A 25 -1.08 -18.31 7.97
CA SER A 25 -1.41 -18.67 9.36
C SER A 25 -0.42 -18.09 10.38
N SER A 26 0.59 -17.34 9.95
CA SER A 26 1.63 -16.79 10.81
C SER A 26 1.08 -15.69 11.73
N THR A 27 1.48 -15.73 13.00
CA THR A 27 1.21 -14.64 13.96
C THR A 27 2.23 -13.51 13.89
N HIS A 28 3.35 -13.71 13.16
CA HIS A 28 4.38 -12.70 13.04
C HIS A 28 3.86 -11.48 12.26
N PRO A 29 3.94 -10.26 12.81
CA PRO A 29 3.33 -9.08 12.21
C PRO A 29 3.87 -8.77 10.80
N GLY A 30 5.15 -9.05 10.53
CA GLY A 30 5.74 -8.88 9.19
C GLY A 30 5.19 -9.80 8.09
N ASN A 31 4.36 -10.79 8.44
CA ASN A 31 3.66 -11.64 7.48
C ASN A 31 2.26 -11.13 7.15
N LYS A 32 1.77 -10.08 7.81
CA LYS A 32 0.56 -9.36 7.41
C LYS A 32 0.95 -8.25 6.44
N ARG A 33 0.64 -8.43 5.15
CA ARG A 33 1.12 -7.56 4.07
C ARG A 33 -0.06 -7.09 3.22
N THR A 34 -0.25 -5.78 3.18
CA THR A 34 -1.12 -5.11 2.21
C THR A 34 -0.46 -5.11 0.84
N ARG A 35 -1.24 -4.88 -0.22
CA ARG A 35 -0.78 -4.78 -1.62
C ARG A 35 0.28 -3.70 -1.78
N SER A 36 1.17 -3.93 -2.73
CA SER A 36 2.37 -3.13 -2.92
C SER A 36 2.05 -1.65 -3.20
N SER A 37 2.67 -0.76 -2.43
CA SER A 37 2.65 0.70 -2.64
C SER A 37 3.75 1.32 -1.78
N ILE A 38 4.30 2.45 -2.22
CA ILE A 38 5.29 3.22 -1.47
C ILE A 38 4.94 4.72 -1.49
N ALA A 39 5.39 5.45 -0.47
CA ALA A 39 5.42 6.90 -0.48
C ALA A 39 6.87 7.41 -0.49
N LEU A 40 7.17 8.31 -1.41
CA LEU A 40 8.43 9.05 -1.46
C LEU A 40 8.24 10.38 -0.73
N GLU A 41 8.90 10.52 0.41
CA GLU A 41 8.93 11.74 1.22
C GLU A 41 10.15 12.57 0.82
N LEU A 42 9.89 13.67 0.11
CA LEU A 42 10.82 14.73 -0.22
C LEU A 42 10.65 15.89 0.76
N PRO A 43 11.58 16.87 0.84
CA PRO A 43 11.51 17.96 1.80
C PRO A 43 10.16 18.70 1.86
N GLU A 44 9.49 18.88 0.71
CA GLU A 44 8.22 19.64 0.62
C GLU A 44 7.10 18.89 -0.10
N LYS A 45 7.37 17.66 -0.55
CA LYS A 45 6.48 16.90 -1.42
C LYS A 45 6.41 15.45 -1.01
N THR A 46 5.22 14.88 -1.06
CA THR A 46 5.00 13.44 -0.98
C THR A 46 4.51 12.94 -2.32
N ILE A 47 5.21 11.97 -2.90
CA ILE A 47 4.79 11.29 -4.12
C ILE A 47 4.33 9.89 -3.73
N LEU A 48 3.08 9.56 -4.01
CA LEU A 48 2.55 8.21 -3.84
C LEU A 48 2.84 7.41 -5.11
N ILE A 49 3.39 6.20 -4.96
CA ILE A 49 3.54 5.25 -6.05
C ILE A 49 2.46 4.20 -5.90
N ASP A 50 1.55 4.15 -6.88
CA ASP A 50 0.33 3.35 -6.93
C ASP A 50 -0.69 3.67 -5.82
N THR A 51 -1.97 3.73 -6.20
CA THR A 51 -3.11 3.79 -5.27
C THR A 51 -3.61 2.38 -5.04
N SER A 52 -2.86 1.64 -4.22
CA SER A 52 -3.21 0.27 -3.83
C SER A 52 -4.66 0.17 -3.37
N THR A 53 -5.32 -0.99 -3.59
CA THR A 53 -6.66 -1.26 -3.05
C THR A 53 -6.72 -1.08 -1.52
N ASP A 54 -5.57 -1.13 -0.84
CA ASP A 54 -5.44 -0.95 0.60
C ASP A 54 -5.08 0.52 0.99
N LEU A 55 -5.18 1.49 0.07
CA LEU A 55 -4.68 2.87 0.27
C LEU A 55 -5.20 3.51 1.56
N ARG A 56 -6.51 3.49 1.83
CA ARG A 56 -7.06 4.04 3.08
C ARG A 56 -6.39 3.49 4.33
N ILE A 57 -6.27 2.16 4.44
CA ILE A 57 -5.69 1.53 5.63
C ILE A 57 -4.19 1.79 5.72
N GLN A 58 -3.50 1.82 4.58
CA GLN A 58 -2.08 2.18 4.49
C GLN A 58 -1.83 3.62 4.91
N ALA A 59 -2.67 4.57 4.46
CA ALA A 59 -2.56 5.97 4.79
C ALA A 59 -2.81 6.22 6.29
N LEU A 60 -3.86 5.61 6.85
CA LEU A 60 -4.17 5.69 8.28
C LEU A 60 -3.05 5.11 9.15
N ALA A 61 -2.57 3.90 8.83
CA ALA A 61 -1.51 3.24 9.60
C ALA A 61 -0.18 4.00 9.53
N SER A 62 0.11 4.63 8.39
CA SER A 62 1.33 5.40 8.19
C SER A 62 1.20 6.88 8.54
N LYS A 63 0.01 7.38 8.90
CA LYS A 63 -0.26 8.82 9.06
C LYS A 63 0.11 9.62 7.80
N LEU A 64 -0.14 9.07 6.62
CA LEU A 64 0.00 9.78 5.34
C LEU A 64 -1.22 10.70 5.16
N THR A 65 -1.03 12.00 5.40
CA THR A 65 -2.10 13.00 5.38
C THR A 65 -2.09 13.90 4.17
N ARG A 66 -1.06 13.83 3.32
CA ARG A 66 -0.91 14.65 2.13
C ARG A 66 -0.14 13.91 1.06
N VAL A 67 -0.68 13.93 -0.16
CA VAL A 67 -0.04 13.45 -1.39
C VAL A 67 -0.04 14.61 -2.37
N ASN A 68 1.13 14.92 -2.94
CA ASN A 68 1.31 16.00 -3.92
C ASN A 68 1.21 15.51 -5.35
N ALA A 69 1.55 14.25 -5.60
CA ALA A 69 1.46 13.62 -6.90
C ALA A 69 1.31 12.10 -6.73
N VAL A 70 0.70 11.46 -7.73
CA VAL A 70 0.61 10.01 -7.83
C VAL A 70 1.31 9.57 -9.11
N LEU A 71 2.17 8.56 -8.99
CA LEU A 71 2.75 7.87 -10.14
C LEU A 71 2.24 6.44 -10.15
N TYR A 72 1.73 5.99 -11.29
CA TYR A 72 1.31 4.61 -11.48
C TYR A 72 2.41 3.84 -12.19
N THR A 73 2.69 2.64 -11.69
CA THR A 73 3.60 1.71 -12.36
C THR A 73 2.94 1.06 -13.57
N HIS A 74 1.69 0.62 -13.41
CA HIS A 74 0.83 0.04 -14.45
C HIS A 74 -0.63 0.00 -13.98
N TYR A 75 -1.53 -0.57 -14.78
CA TYR A 75 -2.99 -0.46 -14.62
C TYR A 75 -3.69 -1.70 -14.02
N HIS A 76 -2.97 -2.57 -13.32
CA HIS A 76 -3.62 -3.68 -12.62
C HIS A 76 -4.37 -3.22 -11.36
N ALA A 77 -5.43 -3.95 -11.03
CA ALA A 77 -6.38 -3.62 -9.97
C ALA A 77 -5.71 -3.33 -8.61
N ASP A 78 -4.74 -4.14 -8.22
CA ASP A 78 -4.00 -4.03 -6.97
C ASP A 78 -3.13 -2.77 -6.86
N HIS A 79 -2.92 -2.06 -7.97
CA HIS A 79 -2.16 -0.81 -8.05
C HIS A 79 -3.04 0.44 -8.24
N VAL A 80 -4.29 0.29 -8.70
CA VAL A 80 -5.12 1.43 -9.12
C VAL A 80 -6.49 1.52 -8.41
N HIS A 81 -6.99 0.46 -7.79
CA HIS A 81 -8.36 0.46 -7.24
C HIS A 81 -8.54 1.21 -5.92
N GLY A 82 -7.48 1.77 -5.33
CA GLY A 82 -7.58 2.69 -4.19
C GLY A 82 -7.79 4.15 -4.56
N ILE A 83 -7.87 4.48 -5.86
CA ILE A 83 -7.84 5.87 -6.34
C ILE A 83 -8.95 6.76 -5.75
N ASP A 84 -10.11 6.20 -5.39
CA ASP A 84 -11.22 6.98 -4.80
C ASP A 84 -10.81 7.62 -3.46
N ASP A 85 -9.92 6.98 -2.70
CA ASP A 85 -9.46 7.51 -1.40
C ASP A 85 -8.61 8.80 -1.54
N LEU A 86 -8.19 9.20 -2.74
CA LEU A 86 -7.46 10.47 -2.96
C LEU A 86 -8.33 11.72 -2.80
N ARG A 87 -9.64 11.57 -2.70
CA ARG A 87 -10.61 12.68 -2.59
C ARG A 87 -10.60 13.40 -1.23
N SER A 88 -10.01 12.78 -0.21
CA SER A 88 -9.97 13.28 1.18
C SER A 88 -8.75 14.12 1.46
#